data_AF-A0A955ZVJ7-F1
#
_entry.id   AF-A0A955ZVJ7-F1
#
_cell.length_a   1.000
_cell.length_b   1.000
_cell.length_c   1.000
_cell.angle_alpha   90.00
_cell.angle_beta   90.00
_cell.angle_gamma   90.00
#
_symmetry.space_group_name_H-M   'P 1'
#
loop_
_entity.id
_entity.type
_entity.pdbx_description
1 polymer ?
#
loop_
_entity_poly.entity_id
_entity_poly.type
_entity_poly.pdbx_seq_one_letter_code
_entity_poly.pdbx_strand_id
1 'polypeptide(L)'
;MSAFPGLPLHTRSLTVALSYERDGRLLARGDVVDLRKNGFVPSGYDIQPSGIIHMMSIELDLEPDTSRIADLRIDQPFVAVEPSPATEGECCRDPAPRLLETRGDRLDEGFTKRLGLVFGGALGCSHLLTLYQLMASTVPRAMALETERVVRESTAQRPGARFFRRSLFVDGFERDADTNDVVVQLADTHTRPIAEGSPVVTRLVSSHELKLRASIERKRFRIASLEARERHRTPDALAGIPWQDHDALVAELVDRPIIPGLAGRIFGLLREAPDRALLRDALLQLAPGYIQITAAQMDEYYERRARAESRDGIEAPAVSSLGGNTNSCWMWREGSPVARTFASGRAGPSGD
;
A
#
# COMPACT_ATOMS: atom_id res chain seq x y z
N MET A 1 -13.28 19.80 -0.78
CA MET A 1 -12.12 19.64 0.12
C MET A 1 -11.35 20.93 0.01
N SER A 2 -11.17 21.66 1.12
CA SER A 2 -10.23 22.78 1.15
C SER A 2 -8.84 22.27 0.75
N ALA A 3 -8.00 23.15 0.20
CA ALA A 3 -6.58 22.85 0.05
C ALA A 3 -6.01 22.38 1.40
N PHE A 4 -5.16 21.34 1.38
CA PHE A 4 -4.46 20.91 2.59
C PHE A 4 -3.46 21.98 3.00
N PRO A 5 -3.54 22.54 4.22
CA PRO A 5 -2.42 23.24 4.81
C PRO A 5 -1.43 22.16 5.30
N GLY A 6 -0.28 22.02 4.64
CA GLY A 6 0.77 21.12 5.08
C GLY A 6 1.82 20.85 4.00
N LEU A 7 3.04 20.53 4.43
CA LEU A 7 4.13 20.17 3.53
C LEU A 7 3.93 18.72 3.03
N PRO A 8 3.86 18.45 1.72
CA PRO A 8 3.69 17.09 1.23
C PRO A 8 4.97 16.27 1.47
N LEU A 9 4.84 15.13 2.14
CA LEU A 9 5.95 14.28 2.56
C LEU A 9 6.14 13.06 1.66
N HIS A 10 5.04 12.37 1.37
CA HIS A 10 5.08 11.09 0.65
C HIS A 10 3.78 10.85 -0.13
N THR A 11 3.87 10.12 -1.24
CA THR A 11 2.72 9.52 -1.92
C THR A 11 3.00 8.05 -2.20
N ARG A 12 2.11 7.17 -1.78
CA ARG A 12 2.01 5.80 -2.27
C ARG A 12 0.88 5.70 -3.27
N SER A 13 1.13 5.08 -4.41
CA SER A 13 0.12 4.66 -5.38
C SER A 13 0.11 3.14 -5.46
N LEU A 14 -1.06 2.55 -5.29
CA LEU A 14 -1.34 1.13 -5.48
C LEU A 14 -2.42 1.00 -6.55
N THR A 15 -2.19 0.22 -7.59
CA THR A 15 -3.20 -0.04 -8.62
C THR A 15 -3.36 -1.52 -8.85
N VAL A 16 -4.60 -1.98 -9.05
CA VAL A 16 -4.91 -3.35 -9.48
C VAL A 16 -5.84 -3.26 -10.69
N ALA A 17 -5.45 -3.88 -11.80
CA ALA A 17 -6.22 -3.89 -13.04
C ALA A 17 -6.47 -5.32 -13.51
N LEU A 18 -7.68 -5.59 -13.99
CA LEU A 18 -8.09 -6.90 -14.48
C LEU A 18 -8.55 -6.84 -15.94
N SER A 19 -8.15 -7.87 -16.69
CA SER A 19 -8.55 -8.13 -18.07
C SER A 19 -8.58 -9.63 -18.33
N TYR A 20 -9.32 -10.06 -19.36
CA TYR A 20 -9.20 -11.43 -19.86
C TYR A 20 -8.11 -11.53 -20.92
N GLU A 21 -7.36 -12.63 -20.93
CA GLU A 21 -6.46 -12.99 -22.01
C GLU A 21 -7.21 -13.66 -23.18
N ARG A 22 -6.51 -13.89 -24.30
CA ARG A 22 -7.11 -14.49 -25.50
C ARG A 22 -7.57 -15.93 -25.29
N ASP A 23 -6.90 -16.66 -24.40
CA ASP A 23 -7.24 -18.05 -24.06
C ASP A 23 -8.29 -18.15 -22.93
N GLY A 24 -8.85 -17.02 -22.50
CA GLY A 24 -9.88 -16.95 -21.49
C GLY A 24 -9.35 -16.86 -20.05
N ARG A 25 -8.03 -16.92 -19.82
CA ARG A 25 -7.47 -16.67 -18.48
C ARG A 25 -7.75 -15.26 -18.01
N LEU A 26 -7.79 -15.09 -16.69
CA LEU A 26 -7.89 -13.79 -16.06
C LEU A 26 -6.48 -13.27 -15.74
N LEU A 27 -6.09 -12.15 -16.33
CA LEU A 27 -4.88 -11.43 -15.97
C LEU A 27 -5.21 -10.38 -14.91
N ALA A 28 -4.53 -10.43 -13.77
CA ALA A 28 -4.58 -9.39 -12.75
C ALA A 28 -3.18 -8.77 -12.58
N ARG A 29 -3.03 -7.47 -12.88
CA ARG A 29 -1.79 -6.72 -12.67
C ARG A 29 -1.94 -5.77 -11.49
N GLY A 30 -1.05 -5.89 -10.53
CA GLY A 30 -0.85 -4.98 -9.42
C GLY A 30 0.42 -4.15 -9.59
N ASP A 31 0.37 -2.87 -9.27
CA ASP A 31 1.54 -1.99 -9.24
C ASP A 31 1.58 -1.21 -7.92
N VAL A 32 2.79 -1.01 -7.39
CA VAL A 32 3.07 -0.12 -6.26
C VAL A 32 4.16 0.89 -6.64
N VAL A 33 3.90 2.17 -6.36
CA VAL A 33 4.87 3.25 -6.48
C VAL A 33 4.91 4.04 -5.18
N ASP A 34 6.08 4.16 -4.59
CA ASP A 34 6.33 5.02 -3.43
C ASP A 34 7.20 6.21 -3.86
N LEU A 35 6.73 7.42 -3.58
CA LEU A 35 7.36 8.68 -3.90
C LEU A 35 7.60 9.47 -2.62
N ARG A 36 8.87 9.64 -2.26
CA ARG A 36 9.30 10.60 -1.22
C ARG A 36 9.36 11.99 -1.83
N LYS A 37 8.71 12.97 -1.21
CA LYS A 37 8.64 14.35 -1.70
C LYS A 37 9.50 15.33 -0.92
N ASN A 38 10.00 14.92 0.25
CA ASN A 38 10.81 15.76 1.11
C ASN A 38 12.01 15.01 1.70
N GLY A 39 13.10 15.75 1.89
CA GLY A 39 14.31 15.30 2.59
C GLY A 39 15.06 14.17 1.89
N PHE A 40 15.97 13.57 2.64
CA PHE A 40 16.73 12.39 2.26
C PHE A 40 16.91 11.49 3.47
N VAL A 41 17.02 10.17 3.26
CA VAL A 41 17.26 9.20 4.33
C VAL A 41 18.70 8.70 4.23
N PRO A 42 19.54 8.94 5.26
CA PRO A 42 20.86 8.36 5.33
C PRO A 42 20.71 6.92 5.79
N SER A 43 21.23 5.99 5.01
CA SER A 43 21.43 4.61 5.41
C SER A 43 22.92 4.34 5.57
N GLY A 44 23.29 3.27 6.26
CA GLY A 44 24.70 2.88 6.40
C GLY A 44 25.39 2.51 5.08
N TYR A 45 24.66 2.50 3.97
CA TYR A 45 25.12 2.09 2.64
C TYR A 45 24.83 3.13 1.54
N ASP A 46 23.97 4.13 1.77
CA ASP A 46 23.58 5.12 0.76
C ASP A 46 22.96 6.40 1.39
N ILE A 47 22.86 7.47 0.62
CA ILE A 47 22.03 8.64 0.93
C ILE A 47 20.88 8.67 -0.07
N GLN A 48 19.69 8.26 0.38
CA GLN A 48 18.52 8.16 -0.49
C GLN A 48 17.80 9.50 -0.58
N PRO A 49 17.82 10.20 -1.74
CA PRO A 49 17.17 11.50 -1.87
C PRO A 49 15.63 11.39 -1.93
N SER A 50 14.96 12.53 -2.07
CA SER A 50 13.58 12.58 -2.55
C SER A 50 13.48 12.01 -3.97
N GLY A 51 12.37 11.35 -4.28
CA GLY A 51 12.15 10.70 -5.57
C GLY A 51 11.39 9.39 -5.42
N ILE A 52 11.35 8.61 -6.50
CA ILE A 52 10.77 7.26 -6.51
C ILE A 52 11.67 6.36 -5.68
N ILE A 53 11.12 5.78 -4.61
CA ILE A 53 11.85 4.90 -3.68
C ILE A 53 11.56 3.43 -4.01
N HIS A 54 10.31 3.14 -4.36
CA HIS A 54 9.87 1.82 -4.77
C HIS A 54 9.03 1.94 -6.04
N MET A 55 9.30 1.09 -7.01
CA MET A 55 8.41 0.80 -8.14
C MET A 55 8.46 -0.69 -8.35
N MET A 56 7.33 -1.35 -8.14
CA MET A 56 7.24 -2.81 -8.20
C MET A 56 5.89 -3.23 -8.77
N SER A 57 5.83 -4.42 -9.36
CA SER A 57 4.58 -4.98 -9.87
C SER A 57 4.48 -6.49 -9.63
N ILE A 58 3.24 -6.97 -9.54
CA ILE A 58 2.88 -8.38 -9.49
C ILE A 58 1.85 -8.61 -10.60
N GLU A 59 2.11 -9.55 -11.49
CA GLU A 59 1.12 -10.05 -12.45
C GLU A 59 0.72 -11.46 -12.07
N LEU A 60 -0.57 -11.73 -12.07
CA LEU A 60 -1.15 -13.05 -11.80
C LEU A 60 -1.94 -13.51 -13.03
N ASP A 61 -1.63 -14.70 -13.51
CA ASP A 61 -2.45 -15.44 -14.47
C ASP A 61 -3.36 -16.36 -13.66
N LEU A 62 -4.67 -16.16 -13.77
CA LEU A 62 -5.67 -16.78 -12.91
C LEU A 62 -6.68 -17.60 -13.71
N GLU A 63 -7.09 -18.73 -13.15
CA GLU A 63 -8.30 -19.45 -13.57
C GLU A 63 -9.54 -18.62 -13.18
N PRO A 64 -10.39 -18.17 -14.14
CA PRO A 64 -11.50 -17.26 -13.83
C PRO A 64 -12.51 -17.81 -12.81
N ASP A 65 -12.84 -19.10 -12.92
CA ASP A 65 -13.91 -19.72 -12.11
C ASP A 65 -13.46 -20.02 -10.66
N THR A 66 -12.16 -20.25 -10.46
CA THR A 66 -11.62 -20.69 -9.16
C THR A 66 -10.73 -19.65 -8.50
N SER A 67 -10.35 -18.60 -9.24
CA SER A 67 -9.30 -17.65 -8.87
C SER A 67 -8.01 -18.33 -8.41
N ARG A 68 -7.69 -19.49 -9.01
CA ARG A 68 -6.43 -20.20 -8.78
C ARG A 68 -5.31 -19.57 -9.58
N ILE A 69 -4.17 -19.35 -8.95
CA ILE A 69 -2.96 -18.80 -9.55
C ILE A 69 -2.32 -19.87 -10.43
N ALA A 70 -2.46 -19.72 -11.74
CA ALA A 70 -1.79 -20.56 -12.73
C ALA A 70 -0.31 -20.17 -12.86
N ASP A 71 -0.04 -18.88 -12.92
CA ASP A 71 1.32 -18.33 -12.92
C ASP A 71 1.37 -16.95 -12.27
N LEU A 72 2.58 -16.51 -11.91
CA LEU A 72 2.83 -15.16 -11.43
C LEU A 72 4.19 -14.62 -11.86
N ARG A 73 4.25 -13.31 -12.10
CA ARG A 73 5.46 -12.58 -12.48
C ARG A 73 5.63 -11.37 -11.56
N ILE A 74 6.88 -11.06 -11.22
CA ILE A 74 7.23 -9.97 -10.33
C ILE A 74 8.29 -9.12 -11.01
N ASP A 75 8.11 -7.81 -10.98
CA ASP A 75 9.11 -6.86 -11.45
C ASP A 75 9.37 -5.80 -10.39
N GLN A 76 10.64 -5.39 -10.23
CA GLN A 76 11.10 -4.46 -9.21
C GLN A 76 12.14 -3.50 -9.81
N PRO A 77 11.76 -2.62 -10.75
CA PRO A 77 12.70 -1.72 -11.41
C PRO A 77 13.36 -0.75 -10.43
N PHE A 78 12.65 -0.29 -9.39
CA PHE A 78 13.21 0.60 -8.37
C PHE A 78 12.99 0.04 -6.97
N VAL A 79 14.06 -0.04 -6.19
CA VAL A 79 14.03 -0.48 -4.79
C VAL A 79 14.88 0.41 -3.91
N ALA A 80 14.56 0.47 -2.61
CA ALA A 80 15.32 1.28 -1.66
C ALA A 80 16.74 0.74 -1.40
N VAL A 81 16.92 -0.59 -1.40
CA VAL A 81 18.21 -1.20 -1.08
C VAL A 81 18.69 -2.05 -2.25
N GLU A 82 19.76 -1.57 -2.88
CA GLU A 82 20.49 -2.22 -3.97
C GLU A 82 21.66 -3.05 -3.41
N PRO A 83 22.09 -4.10 -4.13
CA PRO A 83 23.21 -4.93 -3.70
C PRO A 83 24.51 -4.12 -3.73
N SER A 84 25.28 -4.18 -2.65
CA SER A 84 26.56 -3.48 -2.51
C SER A 84 27.44 -4.19 -1.47
N PRO A 85 28.74 -3.85 -1.37
CA PRO A 85 29.59 -4.33 -0.28
C PRO A 85 29.01 -4.03 1.12
N ALA A 86 28.40 -2.86 1.30
CA ALA A 86 27.80 -2.45 2.58
C ALA A 86 26.52 -3.23 2.92
N THR A 87 25.85 -3.81 1.93
CA THR A 87 24.71 -4.71 2.13
C THR A 87 25.10 -6.18 2.05
N GLU A 88 26.39 -6.49 1.95
CA GLU A 88 26.92 -7.86 1.75
C GLU A 88 26.30 -8.56 0.53
N GLY A 89 25.95 -7.78 -0.49
CA GLY A 89 25.29 -8.26 -1.70
C GLY A 89 23.79 -8.47 -1.58
N GLU A 90 23.18 -8.27 -0.40
CA GLU A 90 21.73 -8.38 -0.23
C GLU A 90 20.99 -7.16 -0.78
N CYS A 91 19.75 -7.37 -1.24
CA CYS A 91 18.90 -6.33 -1.76
C CYS A 91 17.40 -6.59 -1.54
N CYS A 92 16.57 -5.57 -1.79
CA CYS A 92 15.11 -5.70 -1.66
C CYS A 92 14.46 -6.69 -2.63
N ARG A 93 15.17 -7.19 -3.65
CA ARG A 93 14.66 -8.16 -4.64
C ARG A 93 14.82 -9.61 -4.17
N ASP A 94 15.75 -9.87 -3.26
CA ASP A 94 16.07 -11.21 -2.76
C ASP A 94 14.87 -12.02 -2.26
N PRO A 95 13.88 -11.46 -1.54
CA PRO A 95 12.79 -12.28 -1.06
C PRO A 95 11.79 -12.66 -2.17
N ALA A 96 11.71 -11.90 -3.26
CA ALA A 96 10.63 -11.99 -4.25
C ALA A 96 10.37 -13.40 -4.80
N PRO A 97 11.38 -14.24 -5.08
CA PRO A 97 11.14 -15.62 -5.52
C PRO A 97 10.28 -16.47 -4.57
N ARG A 98 10.21 -16.15 -3.26
CA ARG A 98 9.32 -16.83 -2.31
C ARG A 98 7.84 -16.69 -2.67
N LEU A 99 7.45 -15.61 -3.33
CA LEU A 99 6.07 -15.45 -3.79
C LEU A 99 5.70 -16.49 -4.86
N LEU A 100 6.66 -17.07 -5.56
CA LEU A 100 6.43 -18.14 -6.53
C LEU A 100 5.85 -19.41 -5.87
N GLU A 101 6.06 -19.59 -4.56
CA GLU A 101 5.46 -20.67 -3.76
C GLU A 101 3.93 -20.58 -3.68
N THR A 102 3.36 -19.42 -4.00
CA THR A 102 1.89 -19.24 -4.07
C THR A 102 1.29 -19.72 -5.39
N ARG A 103 2.10 -20.19 -6.35
CA ARG A 103 1.57 -20.80 -7.57
C ARG A 103 0.71 -22.02 -7.20
N GLY A 104 -0.49 -22.06 -7.76
CA GLY A 104 -1.49 -23.09 -7.46
C GLY A 104 -2.40 -22.75 -6.28
N ASP A 105 -2.12 -21.72 -5.48
CA ASP A 105 -3.04 -21.26 -4.44
C ASP A 105 -4.29 -20.60 -5.04
N ARG A 106 -5.36 -20.55 -4.26
CA ARG A 106 -6.58 -19.79 -4.57
C ARG A 106 -6.60 -18.47 -3.81
N LEU A 107 -7.08 -17.42 -4.45
CA LEU A 107 -7.38 -16.13 -3.81
C LEU A 107 -8.68 -16.21 -2.99
N ASP A 108 -8.65 -17.00 -1.92
CA ASP A 108 -9.76 -17.19 -0.98
C ASP A 108 -9.57 -16.41 0.33
N GLU A 109 -10.53 -16.52 1.26
CA GLU A 109 -10.49 -15.85 2.57
C GLU A 109 -9.25 -16.20 3.40
N GLY A 110 -8.67 -17.39 3.19
CA GLY A 110 -7.46 -17.84 3.88
C GLY A 110 -6.15 -17.37 3.24
N PHE A 111 -6.19 -16.87 2.00
CA PHE A 111 -5.01 -16.56 1.21
C PHE A 111 -4.09 -15.55 1.89
N THR A 112 -4.65 -14.44 2.39
CA THR A 112 -3.87 -13.38 3.06
C THR A 112 -3.11 -13.91 4.28
N LYS A 113 -3.70 -14.85 5.01
CA LYS A 113 -3.03 -15.50 6.15
C LYS A 113 -1.89 -16.40 5.68
N ARG A 114 -2.10 -17.22 4.64
CA ARG A 114 -1.05 -18.08 4.06
C ARG A 114 0.11 -17.25 3.50
N LEU A 115 -0.22 -16.20 2.75
CA LEU A 115 0.75 -15.24 2.23
C LEU A 115 1.59 -14.61 3.35
N GLY A 116 0.97 -14.23 4.47
CA GLY A 116 1.68 -13.70 5.64
C GLY A 116 2.66 -14.70 6.27
N LEU A 117 2.40 -16.00 6.19
CA LEU A 117 3.32 -17.03 6.70
C LEU A 117 4.54 -17.22 5.79
N VAL A 118 4.36 -17.08 4.47
CA VAL A 118 5.43 -17.27 3.47
C VAL A 118 6.28 -16.00 3.29
N PHE A 119 5.64 -14.84 3.38
CA PHE A 119 6.20 -13.57 2.93
C PHE A 119 6.01 -12.40 3.93
N GLY A 120 5.57 -12.70 5.15
CA GLY A 120 5.37 -11.71 6.20
C GLY A 120 6.65 -11.28 6.90
N GLY A 121 6.71 -10.00 7.30
CA GLY A 121 7.77 -9.45 8.13
C GLY A 121 9.17 -9.71 7.57
N ALA A 122 10.05 -10.30 8.38
CA ALA A 122 11.43 -10.63 8.03
C ALA A 122 11.59 -11.53 6.80
N LEU A 123 10.54 -12.23 6.35
CA LEU A 123 10.61 -13.15 5.22
C LEU A 123 10.42 -12.46 3.86
N GLY A 124 9.86 -11.25 3.83
CA GLY A 124 9.39 -10.64 2.60
C GLY A 124 9.57 -9.13 2.51
N CYS A 125 9.23 -8.59 1.33
CA CYS A 125 9.14 -7.15 1.12
C CYS A 125 7.75 -6.66 1.55
N SER A 126 7.68 -5.73 2.51
CA SER A 126 6.41 -5.17 3.00
C SER A 126 5.56 -4.54 1.87
N HIS A 127 6.20 -3.99 0.84
CA HIS A 127 5.55 -3.38 -0.32
C HIS A 127 4.83 -4.42 -1.19
N LEU A 128 5.55 -5.48 -1.60
CA LEU A 128 4.97 -6.58 -2.36
C LEU A 128 3.91 -7.33 -1.55
N LEU A 129 4.13 -7.51 -0.23
CA LEU A 129 3.13 -8.11 0.65
C LEU A 129 1.84 -7.29 0.66
N THR A 130 1.93 -5.98 0.87
CA THR A 130 0.77 -5.07 0.91
C THR A 130 0.05 -5.06 -0.45
N LEU A 131 0.80 -5.01 -1.56
CA LEU A 131 0.24 -5.07 -2.91
C LEU A 131 -0.51 -6.39 -3.14
N TYR A 132 0.10 -7.52 -2.79
CA TYR A 132 -0.50 -8.84 -3.04
C TYR A 132 -1.74 -9.08 -2.16
N GLN A 133 -1.74 -8.58 -0.92
CA GLN A 133 -2.94 -8.57 -0.07
C GLN A 133 -4.06 -7.70 -0.66
N LEU A 134 -3.72 -6.54 -1.25
CA LEU A 134 -4.69 -5.71 -1.97
C LEU A 134 -5.23 -6.44 -3.21
N MET A 135 -4.39 -7.15 -3.96
CA MET A 135 -4.84 -7.95 -5.10
C MET A 135 -5.78 -9.07 -4.66
N ALA A 136 -5.44 -9.77 -3.57
CA ALA A 136 -6.25 -10.88 -3.03
C ALA A 136 -7.65 -10.45 -2.57
N SER A 137 -7.81 -9.20 -2.12
CA SER A 137 -9.14 -8.62 -1.80
C SER A 137 -9.86 -8.06 -3.03
N THR A 138 -9.10 -7.53 -4.00
CA THR A 138 -9.65 -6.86 -5.18
C THR A 138 -10.19 -7.84 -6.22
N VAL A 139 -9.44 -8.92 -6.50
CA VAL A 139 -9.77 -9.84 -7.60
C VAL A 139 -11.11 -10.55 -7.37
N PRO A 140 -11.39 -11.19 -6.22
CA PRO A 140 -12.68 -11.84 -6.00
C PRO A 140 -13.87 -10.88 -6.11
N ARG A 141 -13.71 -9.65 -5.60
CA ARG A 141 -14.73 -8.60 -5.71
C ARG A 141 -14.99 -8.20 -7.16
N ALA A 142 -13.94 -7.98 -7.94
CA ALA A 142 -14.06 -7.61 -9.34
C ALA A 142 -14.74 -8.72 -10.16
N MET A 143 -14.43 -9.98 -9.86
CA MET A 143 -15.05 -11.15 -10.49
C MET A 143 -16.52 -11.32 -10.12
N ALA A 144 -16.90 -11.04 -8.87
CA ALA A 144 -18.31 -11.02 -8.46
C ALA A 144 -19.10 -9.96 -9.24
N LEU A 145 -18.58 -8.73 -9.31
CA LEU A 145 -19.21 -7.64 -10.07
C LEU A 145 -19.32 -7.95 -11.56
N GLU A 146 -18.29 -8.57 -12.15
CA GLU A 146 -18.31 -8.95 -13.55
C GLU A 146 -19.30 -10.08 -13.83
N THR A 147 -19.35 -11.09 -12.96
CA THR A 147 -20.34 -12.18 -13.05
C THR A 147 -21.77 -11.63 -13.02
N GLU A 148 -22.09 -10.76 -12.06
CA GLU A 148 -23.41 -10.12 -11.97
C GLU A 148 -23.76 -9.30 -13.22
N ARG A 149 -22.77 -8.58 -13.77
CA ARG A 149 -22.95 -7.81 -15.01
C ARG A 149 -23.20 -8.72 -16.21
N VAL A 150 -22.42 -9.79 -16.37
CA VAL A 150 -22.58 -10.76 -17.47
C VAL A 150 -23.96 -11.41 -17.41
N VAL A 151 -24.42 -11.81 -16.22
CA VAL A 151 -25.78 -12.37 -16.03
C VAL A 151 -26.86 -11.39 -16.44
N ARG A 152 -26.72 -10.11 -16.09
CA ARG A 152 -27.72 -9.07 -16.40
C ARG A 152 -27.72 -8.65 -17.87
N GLU A 153 -26.54 -8.58 -18.48
CA GLU A 153 -26.35 -7.89 -19.77
C GLU A 153 -26.01 -8.85 -20.93
N SER A 154 -25.74 -10.12 -20.65
CA SER A 154 -25.41 -11.16 -21.66
C SER A 154 -24.32 -10.74 -22.66
N THR A 155 -23.35 -9.94 -22.20
CA THR A 155 -22.23 -9.44 -23.02
C THR A 155 -20.91 -9.86 -22.40
N ALA A 156 -19.95 -10.28 -23.22
CA ALA A 156 -18.62 -10.70 -22.79
C ALA A 156 -17.58 -9.59 -22.98
N GLN A 157 -16.53 -9.62 -22.15
CA GLN A 157 -15.38 -8.73 -22.30
C GLN A 157 -14.56 -9.08 -23.53
N ARG A 158 -13.97 -8.07 -24.17
CA ARG A 158 -12.99 -8.28 -25.24
C ARG A 158 -11.65 -8.69 -24.60
N PRO A 159 -10.96 -9.72 -25.11
CA PRO A 159 -9.61 -10.05 -24.65
C PRO A 159 -8.67 -8.84 -24.72
N GLY A 160 -7.83 -8.69 -23.69
CA GLY A 160 -6.92 -7.56 -23.49
C GLY A 160 -7.60 -6.25 -23.05
N ALA A 161 -8.93 -6.16 -23.07
CA ALA A 161 -9.62 -4.98 -22.59
C ALA A 161 -9.75 -5.04 -21.06
N ARG A 162 -9.21 -4.02 -20.39
CA ARG A 162 -9.42 -3.84 -18.95
C ARG A 162 -10.90 -3.60 -18.67
N PHE A 163 -11.49 -4.44 -17.84
CA PHE A 163 -12.87 -4.28 -17.38
C PHE A 163 -12.97 -3.71 -15.98
N PHE A 164 -11.95 -3.91 -15.14
CA PHE A 164 -11.92 -3.44 -13.76
C PHE A 164 -10.59 -2.76 -13.42
N ARG A 165 -10.66 -1.71 -12.60
CA ARG A 165 -9.49 -1.08 -11.99
C ARG A 165 -9.80 -0.65 -10.56
N ARG A 166 -8.95 -1.05 -9.62
CA ARG A 166 -8.80 -0.39 -8.32
C ARG A 166 -7.61 0.56 -8.37
N SER A 167 -7.82 1.79 -7.92
CA SER A 167 -6.78 2.78 -7.69
C SER A 167 -6.81 3.20 -6.23
N LEU A 168 -5.67 3.12 -5.55
CA LEU A 168 -5.52 3.50 -4.15
C LEU A 168 -4.32 4.43 -4.01
N PHE A 169 -4.54 5.61 -3.45
CA PHE A 169 -3.49 6.57 -3.12
C PHE A 169 -3.43 6.77 -1.61
N VAL A 170 -2.22 6.82 -1.06
CA VAL A 170 -1.96 7.25 0.31
C VAL A 170 -1.01 8.45 0.27
N ASP A 171 -1.53 9.61 0.63
CA ASP A 171 -0.76 10.85 0.68
C ASP A 171 -0.48 11.23 2.13
N GLY A 172 0.77 11.59 2.41
CA GLY A 172 1.22 12.10 3.70
C GLY A 172 1.59 13.56 3.65
N PHE A 173 1.18 14.29 4.69
CA PHE A 173 1.49 15.69 4.85
C PHE A 173 1.98 15.95 6.27
N GLU A 174 3.00 16.79 6.41
CA GLU A 174 3.31 17.42 7.68
C GLU A 174 2.33 18.57 7.88
N ARG A 175 1.45 18.45 8.87
CA ARG A 175 0.55 19.55 9.24
C ARG A 175 1.30 20.56 10.11
N ASP A 176 1.98 20.04 11.12
CA ASP A 176 2.78 20.78 12.08
C ASP A 176 3.84 19.87 12.72
N ALA A 177 4.61 20.41 13.68
CA ALA A 177 5.69 19.69 14.35
C ALA A 177 5.25 18.43 15.11
N ASP A 178 3.97 18.33 15.50
CA ASP A 178 3.44 17.24 16.31
C ASP A 178 2.44 16.35 15.55
N THR A 179 1.98 16.77 14.37
CA THR A 179 0.88 16.13 13.65
C THR A 179 1.18 15.88 12.18
N ASN A 180 0.94 14.64 11.75
CA ASN A 180 0.91 14.26 10.34
C ASN A 180 -0.52 14.00 9.88
N ASP A 181 -0.85 14.42 8.66
CA ASP A 181 -2.08 14.03 8.00
C ASP A 181 -1.82 12.90 7.00
N VAL A 182 -2.68 11.89 7.02
CA VAL A 182 -2.70 10.78 6.07
C VAL A 182 -4.04 10.78 5.37
N VAL A 183 -4.00 10.85 4.05
CA VAL A 183 -5.19 10.80 3.20
C VAL A 183 -5.15 9.53 2.39
N VAL A 184 -6.22 8.74 2.48
CA VAL A 184 -6.39 7.56 1.62
C VAL A 184 -7.51 7.85 0.63
N GLN A 185 -7.25 7.63 -0.64
CA GLN A 185 -8.27 7.67 -1.69
C GLN A 185 -8.29 6.33 -2.40
N LEU A 186 -9.43 5.65 -2.41
CA LEU A 186 -9.60 4.38 -3.09
C LEU A 186 -10.77 4.52 -4.08
N ALA A 187 -10.59 4.07 -5.31
CA ALA A 187 -11.66 3.99 -6.28
C ALA A 187 -11.63 2.64 -7.02
N ASP A 188 -12.75 1.92 -6.98
CA ASP A 188 -13.06 0.83 -7.90
C ASP A 188 -13.80 1.41 -9.10
N THR A 189 -13.37 1.05 -10.32
CA THR A 189 -14.03 1.41 -11.57
C THR A 189 -14.27 0.16 -12.39
N HIS A 190 -15.54 -0.15 -12.62
CA HIS A 190 -15.98 -1.30 -13.41
C HIS A 190 -16.60 -0.82 -14.73
N THR A 191 -16.24 -1.47 -15.83
CA THR A 191 -16.59 -1.03 -17.18
C THR A 191 -17.05 -2.17 -18.07
N ARG A 192 -17.96 -1.82 -18.97
CA ARG A 192 -18.41 -2.63 -20.10
C ARG A 192 -17.33 -2.73 -21.19
N PRO A 193 -17.47 -3.71 -22.09
CA PRO A 193 -16.72 -3.75 -23.34
C PRO A 193 -16.87 -2.44 -24.11
N ILE A 194 -15.84 -2.10 -24.90
CA ILE A 194 -15.91 -0.96 -25.81
C ILE A 194 -16.86 -1.33 -26.97
N ALA A 195 -17.96 -0.61 -27.11
CA ALA A 195 -18.79 -0.63 -28.31
C ALA A 195 -18.28 0.44 -29.29
N GLU A 196 -18.18 0.08 -30.57
CA GLU A 196 -17.75 1.01 -31.62
C GLU A 196 -18.73 2.19 -31.72
N GLY A 197 -18.20 3.40 -31.92
CA GLY A 197 -18.99 4.63 -32.02
C GLY A 197 -19.69 5.09 -30.73
N SER A 198 -19.57 4.37 -29.62
CA SER A 198 -20.22 4.74 -28.35
C SER A 198 -19.39 5.72 -27.52
N PRO A 199 -20.01 6.73 -26.84
CA PRO A 199 -19.28 7.61 -25.93
C PRO A 199 -18.63 6.82 -24.79
N VAL A 200 -17.36 7.12 -24.45
CA VAL A 200 -16.59 6.34 -23.46
C VAL A 200 -17.30 6.21 -22.11
N VAL A 201 -18.02 7.25 -21.68
CA VAL A 201 -18.72 7.27 -20.38
C VAL A 201 -19.83 6.21 -20.28
N THR A 202 -20.43 5.79 -21.40
CA THR A 202 -21.48 4.74 -21.40
C THR A 202 -20.93 3.36 -21.04
N ARG A 203 -19.60 3.21 -21.09
CA ARG A 203 -18.94 2.01 -20.60
C ARG A 203 -18.98 1.87 -19.09
N LEU A 204 -19.19 2.95 -18.33
CA LEU A 204 -19.20 2.83 -16.88
C LEU A 204 -20.31 1.85 -16.47
N VAL A 205 -19.97 0.88 -15.63
CA VAL A 205 -20.96 0.05 -14.93
C VAL A 205 -21.15 0.65 -13.55
N SER A 206 -20.04 0.89 -12.85
CA SER A 206 -20.02 1.53 -11.55
C SER A 206 -18.67 2.18 -11.26
N SER A 207 -18.69 3.21 -10.41
CA SER A 207 -17.53 3.77 -9.75
C SER A 207 -17.79 3.85 -8.25
N HIS A 208 -17.06 3.07 -7.46
CA HIS A 208 -17.17 3.07 -6.00
C HIS A 208 -15.92 3.71 -5.41
N GLU A 209 -16.09 4.90 -4.85
CA GLU A 209 -15.05 5.74 -4.28
C GLU A 209 -15.11 5.72 -2.74
N LEU A 210 -13.95 5.72 -2.11
CA LEU A 210 -13.78 5.87 -0.67
C LEU A 210 -12.67 6.90 -0.39
N LYS A 211 -12.89 7.74 0.61
CA LYS A 211 -11.90 8.71 1.08
C LYS A 211 -11.78 8.62 2.60
N LEU A 212 -10.54 8.50 3.07
CA LEU A 212 -10.18 8.58 4.48
C LEU A 212 -9.29 9.78 4.72
N ARG A 213 -9.44 10.39 5.89
CA ARG A 213 -8.49 11.38 6.40
C ARG A 213 -8.20 11.04 7.86
N ALA A 214 -6.94 10.74 8.15
CA ALA A 214 -6.46 10.54 9.50
C ALA A 214 -5.49 11.65 9.89
N SER A 215 -5.63 12.22 11.08
CA SER A 215 -4.57 13.02 11.71
C SER A 215 -3.90 12.17 12.77
N ILE A 216 -2.57 12.14 12.77
CA ILE A 216 -1.79 11.24 13.61
C ILE A 216 -0.80 12.06 14.43
N GLU A 217 -0.88 11.89 15.74
CA GLU A 217 0.07 12.46 16.70
C GLU A 217 1.42 11.74 16.55
N ARG A 218 2.47 12.49 16.15
CA ARG A 218 3.79 11.95 15.82
C ARG A 218 4.45 11.25 17.00
N LYS A 219 4.38 11.85 18.19
CA LYS A 219 5.10 11.37 19.40
C LYS A 219 4.55 10.06 19.95
N ARG A 220 3.23 9.85 19.86
CA ARG A 220 2.55 8.67 20.43
C ARG A 220 2.04 7.71 19.38
N PHE A 221 2.17 8.06 18.10
CA PHE A 221 1.64 7.30 16.97
C PHE A 221 0.13 7.04 17.08
N ARG A 222 -0.63 7.99 17.64
CA ARG A 222 -2.07 7.84 17.91
C ARG A 222 -2.89 8.55 16.85
N ILE A 223 -4.01 7.95 16.46
CA ILE A 223 -4.99 8.57 15.58
C ILE A 223 -5.74 9.64 16.38
N ALA A 224 -5.44 10.92 16.13
CA ALA A 224 -6.08 12.06 16.78
C ALA A 224 -7.48 12.34 16.20
N SER A 225 -7.65 12.14 14.89
CA SER A 225 -8.95 12.20 14.23
C SER A 225 -8.96 11.26 13.03
N LEU A 226 -10.14 10.72 12.71
CA LEU A 226 -10.35 9.87 11.53
C LEU A 226 -11.72 10.16 10.94
N GLU A 227 -11.72 10.59 9.68
CA GLU A 227 -12.92 10.79 8.87
C GLU A 227 -12.93 9.74 7.76
N ALA A 228 -14.11 9.22 7.44
CA ALA A 228 -14.29 8.24 6.40
C ALA A 228 -15.57 8.53 5.63
N ARG A 229 -15.51 8.47 4.30
CA ARG A 229 -16.69 8.63 3.46
C ARG A 229 -16.62 7.81 2.20
N GLU A 230 -17.77 7.35 1.74
CA GLU A 230 -17.92 6.56 0.54
C GLU A 230 -18.88 7.21 -0.44
N ARG A 231 -18.76 6.84 -1.71
CA ARG A 231 -19.72 7.21 -2.74
C ARG A 231 -19.72 6.17 -3.83
N HIS A 232 -20.91 5.74 -4.21
CA HIS A 232 -21.12 4.84 -5.33
C HIS A 232 -21.88 5.55 -6.46
N ARG A 233 -21.32 5.52 -7.67
CA ARG A 233 -21.89 6.11 -8.88
C ARG A 233 -22.19 5.03 -9.90
N THR A 234 -23.29 5.21 -10.61
CA THR A 234 -23.70 4.42 -11.78
C THR A 234 -23.91 5.36 -12.97
N PRO A 235 -24.09 4.84 -14.20
CA PRO A 235 -24.39 5.67 -15.37
C PRO A 235 -25.58 6.61 -15.18
N ASP A 236 -26.63 6.14 -14.50
CA ASP A 236 -27.86 6.90 -14.26
C ASP A 236 -27.70 7.92 -13.13
N ALA A 237 -26.59 7.86 -12.39
CA ALA A 237 -26.36 8.59 -11.15
C ALA A 237 -24.91 9.10 -11.04
N LEU A 238 -24.39 9.70 -12.11
CA LEU A 238 -23.01 10.21 -12.16
C LEU A 238 -22.80 11.48 -11.34
N ALA A 239 -23.73 12.43 -11.46
CA ALA A 239 -23.70 13.72 -10.80
C ALA A 239 -24.67 13.75 -9.61
N GLY A 240 -24.39 14.60 -8.62
CA GLY A 240 -25.30 14.86 -7.52
C GLY A 240 -25.40 13.78 -6.43
N ILE A 241 -24.82 12.59 -6.61
CA ILE A 241 -24.77 11.60 -5.53
C ILE A 241 -23.90 12.11 -4.37
N PRO A 242 -24.48 12.26 -3.17
CA PRO A 242 -23.74 12.74 -2.01
C PRO A 242 -22.72 11.71 -1.54
N TRP A 243 -21.76 12.16 -0.75
CA TRP A 243 -20.93 11.25 0.02
C TRP A 243 -21.75 10.72 1.20
N GLN A 244 -21.59 9.44 1.50
CA GLN A 244 -22.06 8.83 2.73
C GLN A 244 -20.92 8.84 3.74
N ASP A 245 -21.14 9.45 4.90
CA ASP A 245 -20.15 9.54 5.97
C ASP A 245 -20.17 8.30 6.86
N HIS A 246 -18.98 7.90 7.31
CA HIS A 246 -18.72 6.74 8.17
C HIS A 246 -17.95 7.13 9.43
N ASP A 247 -17.91 8.42 9.78
CA ASP A 247 -17.16 8.94 10.92
C ASP A 247 -17.54 8.23 12.23
N ALA A 248 -18.83 8.01 12.46
CA ALA A 248 -19.32 7.29 13.65
C ALA A 248 -18.81 5.84 13.73
N LEU A 249 -18.66 5.17 12.58
CA LEU A 249 -18.15 3.81 12.52
C LEU A 249 -16.64 3.77 12.83
N VAL A 250 -15.87 4.70 12.26
CA VAL A 250 -14.41 4.71 12.41
C VAL A 250 -13.93 5.40 13.69
N ALA A 251 -14.84 6.03 14.44
CA ALA A 251 -14.56 6.68 15.72
C ALA A 251 -13.90 5.74 16.75
N GLU A 252 -14.17 4.43 16.71
CA GLU A 252 -13.53 3.45 17.60
C GLU A 252 -12.00 3.34 17.43
N LEU A 253 -11.49 3.78 16.28
CA LEU A 253 -10.06 3.80 15.96
C LEU A 253 -9.38 5.10 16.41
N VAL A 254 -10.13 6.16 16.71
CA VAL A 254 -9.59 7.37 17.31
C VAL A 254 -9.00 7.03 18.68
N ASP A 255 -7.93 7.70 19.06
CA ASP A 255 -7.17 7.43 20.27
C ASP A 255 -6.54 6.03 20.32
N ARG A 256 -6.48 5.32 19.20
CA ARG A 256 -5.73 4.07 19.08
C ARG A 256 -4.39 4.30 18.42
N PRO A 257 -3.35 3.54 18.79
CA PRO A 257 -2.09 3.59 18.08
C PRO A 257 -2.27 3.07 16.65
N ILE A 258 -1.63 3.72 15.67
CA ILE A 258 -1.60 3.26 14.29
C ILE A 258 -0.72 2.02 14.13
N ILE A 259 0.32 1.91 14.95
CA ILE A 259 1.18 0.75 15.09
C ILE A 259 1.53 0.55 16.57
N PRO A 260 1.55 -0.69 17.09
CA PRO A 260 1.17 -1.96 16.45
C PRO A 260 -0.33 -2.29 16.56
N GLY A 261 -0.79 -3.26 15.76
CA GLY A 261 -2.09 -3.93 15.96
C GLY A 261 -3.32 -3.28 15.32
N LEU A 262 -3.15 -2.25 14.49
CA LEU A 262 -4.28 -1.59 13.83
C LEU A 262 -5.07 -2.55 12.91
N ALA A 263 -4.38 -3.43 12.17
CA ALA A 263 -5.06 -4.41 11.32
C ALA A 263 -6.05 -5.27 12.10
N GLY A 264 -5.65 -5.81 13.26
CA GLY A 264 -6.54 -6.60 14.12
C GLY A 264 -7.75 -5.81 14.61
N ARG A 265 -7.57 -4.51 14.94
CA ARG A 265 -8.69 -3.61 15.29
C ARG A 265 -9.64 -3.39 14.12
N ILE A 266 -9.13 -3.17 12.92
CA ILE A 266 -9.95 -3.01 11.70
C ILE A 266 -10.76 -4.28 11.41
N PHE A 267 -10.13 -5.46 11.48
CA PHE A 267 -10.84 -6.74 11.29
C PHE A 267 -11.89 -6.98 12.39
N GLY A 268 -11.63 -6.54 13.62
CA GLY A 268 -12.63 -6.56 14.70
C GLY A 268 -13.82 -5.65 14.40
N LEU A 269 -13.55 -4.40 14.02
CA LEU A 269 -14.55 -3.37 13.73
C LEU A 269 -15.48 -3.76 12.57
N LEU A 270 -14.93 -4.39 11.54
CA LEU A 270 -15.64 -4.69 10.28
C LEU A 270 -15.98 -6.18 10.12
N ARG A 271 -15.92 -6.97 11.20
CA ARG A 271 -16.14 -8.42 11.17
C ARG A 271 -17.50 -8.79 10.56
N GLU A 272 -18.56 -8.12 11.01
CA GLU A 272 -19.96 -8.41 10.63
C GLU A 272 -20.43 -7.57 9.43
N ALA A 273 -19.52 -6.92 8.70
CA ALA A 273 -19.84 -6.01 7.60
C ALA A 273 -19.04 -6.34 6.31
N PRO A 274 -19.31 -7.49 5.67
CA PRO A 274 -18.58 -7.92 4.48
C PRO A 274 -18.77 -6.98 3.27
N ASP A 275 -19.90 -6.26 3.22
CA ASP A 275 -20.19 -5.20 2.26
C ASP A 275 -19.21 -4.01 2.37
N ARG A 276 -18.56 -3.84 3.52
CA ARG A 276 -17.56 -2.80 3.80
C ARG A 276 -16.13 -3.20 3.49
N ALA A 277 -15.93 -4.21 2.63
CA ALA A 277 -14.61 -4.64 2.20
C ALA A 277 -13.74 -3.48 1.67
N LEU A 278 -14.35 -2.52 0.96
CA LEU A 278 -13.62 -1.37 0.40
C LEU A 278 -13.08 -0.43 1.49
N LEU A 279 -13.90 -0.15 2.51
CA LEU A 279 -13.50 0.62 3.68
C LEU A 279 -12.39 -0.10 4.45
N ARG A 280 -12.52 -1.41 4.65
CA ARG A 280 -11.48 -2.25 5.27
C ARG A 280 -10.16 -2.12 4.53
N ASP A 281 -10.17 -2.30 3.21
CA ASP A 281 -8.95 -2.29 2.39
C ASP A 281 -8.26 -0.92 2.45
N ALA A 282 -9.02 0.18 2.48
CA ALA A 282 -8.46 1.52 2.64
C ALA A 282 -7.91 1.77 4.06
N LEU A 283 -8.61 1.35 5.12
CA LEU A 283 -8.14 1.49 6.50
C LEU A 283 -6.84 0.71 6.73
N LEU A 284 -6.71 -0.47 6.11
CA LEU A 284 -5.50 -1.28 6.18
C LEU A 284 -4.27 -0.59 5.57
N GLN A 285 -4.44 0.46 4.76
CA GLN A 285 -3.33 1.24 4.22
C GLN A 285 -2.81 2.33 5.15
N LEU A 286 -3.51 2.66 6.24
CA LEU A 286 -3.08 3.71 7.16
C LEU A 286 -1.70 3.40 7.78
N ALA A 287 -1.54 2.22 8.39
CA ALA A 287 -0.28 1.83 9.02
C ALA A 287 0.91 1.74 8.04
N PRO A 288 0.83 0.97 6.94
CA PRO A 288 1.96 0.87 6.01
C PRO A 288 2.23 2.19 5.27
N GLY A 289 1.22 3.03 5.04
CA GLY A 289 1.40 4.37 4.50
C GLY A 289 2.09 5.31 5.47
N TYR A 290 1.68 5.32 6.74
CA TYR A 290 2.28 6.16 7.77
C TYR A 290 3.77 5.87 8.02
N ILE A 291 4.17 4.59 7.98
CA ILE A 291 5.59 4.22 8.10
C ILE A 291 6.45 4.85 6.99
N GLN A 292 5.92 5.01 5.77
CA GLN A 292 6.67 5.68 4.70
C GLN A 292 6.74 7.20 4.89
N ILE A 293 5.71 7.78 5.51
CA ILE A 293 5.63 9.21 5.78
C ILE A 293 6.67 9.63 6.82
N THR A 294 6.86 8.84 7.88
CA THR A 294 7.84 9.13 8.92
C THR A 294 9.28 9.16 8.39
N ALA A 295 9.59 8.34 7.38
CA ALA A 295 10.89 8.33 6.73
C ALA A 295 11.20 9.63 5.95
N ALA A 296 10.19 10.45 5.61
CA ALA A 296 10.38 11.74 4.93
C ALA A 296 10.61 12.91 5.91
N GLN A 297 10.64 12.66 7.22
CA GLN A 297 10.74 13.68 8.28
C GLN A 297 12.11 13.67 8.96
N MET A 298 13.16 13.63 8.14
CA MET A 298 14.55 13.48 8.61
C MET A 298 15.11 14.75 9.26
N ASP A 299 14.51 15.92 9.01
CA ASP A 299 14.96 17.20 9.57
C ASP A 299 14.97 17.20 11.10
N GLU A 300 13.91 16.70 11.75
CA GLU A 300 13.85 16.58 13.21
C GLU A 300 14.94 15.66 13.75
N TYR A 301 15.24 14.56 13.04
CA TYR A 301 16.32 13.67 13.39
C TYR A 301 17.67 14.38 13.34
N TYR A 302 17.94 15.15 12.29
CA TYR A 302 19.19 15.91 12.17
C TYR A 302 19.33 16.97 13.26
N GLU A 303 18.27 17.70 13.56
CA GLU A 303 18.27 18.68 14.65
C GLU A 303 18.57 18.02 16.01
N ARG A 304 17.91 16.90 16.31
CA ARG A 304 18.15 16.14 17.55
C ARG A 304 19.58 15.60 17.61
N ARG A 305 20.11 15.12 16.49
CA ARG A 305 21.50 14.64 16.39
C ARG A 305 22.50 15.77 16.63
N ALA A 306 22.33 16.93 15.99
CA ALA A 306 23.19 18.09 16.21
C ALA A 306 23.14 18.59 17.68
N ARG A 307 21.98 18.51 18.33
CA ARG A 307 21.83 18.81 19.77
C ARG A 307 22.53 17.78 20.66
N ALA A 308 22.53 16.51 20.29
CA ALA A 308 23.24 15.45 21.01
C ALA A 308 24.76 15.62 20.85
N GLU A 309 25.25 15.93 19.65
CA GLU A 309 26.67 16.18 19.37
C GLU A 309 27.22 17.44 20.08
N SER A 310 26.36 18.39 20.43
CA SER A 310 26.73 19.62 21.14
C SER A 310 26.59 19.55 22.67
N ARG A 311 26.09 18.46 23.23
CA ARG A 311 25.89 18.28 24.68
C ARG A 311 26.43 16.95 25.15
N ASP A 312 27.46 16.98 25.99
CA ASP A 312 28.00 15.77 26.62
C ASP A 312 26.89 14.98 27.34
N GLY A 313 26.76 13.71 26.98
CA GLY A 313 25.88 12.76 27.65
C GLY A 313 24.46 12.62 27.11
N ILE A 314 24.08 13.28 26.01
CA ILE A 314 22.83 12.98 25.30
C ILE A 314 23.09 11.92 24.23
N GLU A 315 22.42 10.77 24.34
CA GLU A 315 22.48 9.72 23.33
C GLU A 315 21.89 10.23 22.01
N ALA A 316 22.63 10.08 20.92
CA ALA A 316 22.15 10.46 19.59
C ALA A 316 20.90 9.62 19.24
N PRO A 317 19.86 10.22 18.66
CA PRO A 317 18.68 9.45 18.26
C PRO A 317 19.08 8.35 17.27
N ALA A 318 18.51 7.15 17.43
CA ALA A 318 18.71 6.07 16.47
C ALA A 318 17.82 6.30 15.24
N VAL A 319 18.35 6.13 14.01
CA VAL A 319 17.58 6.26 12.76
C VAL A 319 16.43 5.24 12.69
N SER A 320 16.53 4.11 13.39
CA SER A 320 15.46 3.11 13.52
C SER A 320 14.16 3.67 14.11
N SER A 321 14.24 4.74 14.89
CA SER A 321 13.06 5.45 15.42
C SER A 321 12.18 6.14 14.36
N LEU A 322 12.64 6.19 13.10
CA LEU A 322 12.01 6.94 12.00
C LEU A 322 11.22 6.06 11.00
N GLY A 323 11.15 4.75 11.21
CA GLY A 323 10.32 3.86 10.37
C GLY A 323 10.92 2.50 10.01
N GLY A 324 12.12 2.17 10.49
CA GLY A 324 12.76 0.86 10.33
C GLY A 324 12.53 -0.01 11.55
N ASN A 325 11.35 -0.61 11.69
CA ASN A 325 11.09 -1.57 12.77
C ASN A 325 11.82 -2.89 12.46
N THR A 326 12.49 -3.47 13.45
CA THR A 326 13.08 -4.81 13.32
C THR A 326 12.02 -5.81 12.85
N ASN A 327 12.40 -6.65 11.88
CA ASN A 327 11.53 -7.63 11.25
C ASN A 327 10.33 -7.03 10.47
N SER A 328 10.36 -5.75 10.12
CA SER A 328 9.33 -5.13 9.27
C SER A 328 9.39 -5.55 7.80
N CYS A 329 10.58 -5.89 7.30
CA CYS A 329 10.78 -6.53 6.00
C CYS A 329 12.11 -7.31 5.97
N TRP A 330 12.37 -8.01 4.87
CA TRP A 330 13.63 -8.72 4.60
C TRP A 330 14.88 -7.89 4.91
N MET A 331 14.95 -6.63 4.45
CA MET A 331 16.13 -5.79 4.70
C MET A 331 16.24 -5.38 6.17
N TRP A 332 15.13 -5.32 6.91
CA TRP A 332 15.09 -4.94 8.33
C TRP A 332 15.00 -6.13 9.27
N ARG A 333 15.20 -7.36 8.78
CA ARG A 333 15.21 -8.54 9.63
C ARG A 333 16.35 -8.48 10.63
N GLU A 334 16.13 -9.10 11.77
CA GLU A 334 17.14 -9.19 12.82
C GLU A 334 18.45 -9.76 12.26
N GLY A 335 19.55 -9.07 12.55
CA GLY A 335 20.88 -9.47 12.09
C GLY A 335 21.18 -9.22 10.62
N SER A 336 20.34 -8.54 9.83
CA SER A 336 20.70 -8.20 8.44
C SER A 336 21.87 -7.20 8.36
N PRO A 337 22.60 -7.14 7.24
CA PRO A 337 23.67 -6.15 7.03
C PRO A 337 23.17 -4.70 7.23
N VAL A 338 21.95 -4.42 6.74
CA VAL A 338 21.27 -3.14 6.96
C VAL A 338 21.00 -2.91 8.45
N ALA A 339 20.39 -3.86 9.16
CA ALA A 339 20.11 -3.70 10.58
C ALA A 339 21.40 -3.48 11.40
N ARG A 340 22.51 -4.15 11.05
CA ARG A 340 23.82 -4.02 11.72
C ARG A 340 24.46 -2.66 11.46
N THR A 341 24.50 -2.19 10.21
CA THR A 341 25.05 -0.87 9.86
C THR A 341 24.22 0.27 10.47
N PHE A 342 22.90 0.10 10.54
CA PHE A 342 22.02 1.02 11.24
C PHE A 342 22.25 1.06 12.76
N ALA A 343 22.48 -0.09 13.39
CA ALA A 343 22.78 -0.15 14.83
C ALA A 343 24.15 0.46 15.18
N SER A 344 25.14 0.39 14.28
CA SER A 344 26.48 0.91 14.53
C SER A 344 26.62 2.43 14.30
N GLY A 345 25.69 3.04 13.57
CA GLY A 345 25.74 4.46 13.19
C GLY A 345 26.93 4.83 12.29
N ARG A 346 27.61 3.84 11.71
CA ARG A 346 28.78 4.00 10.84
C ARG A 346 28.46 3.46 9.45
N ALA A 347 29.03 4.10 8.43
CA ALA A 347 29.00 3.57 7.07
C ALA A 347 29.64 2.17 7.05
N GLY A 348 29.06 1.27 6.25
CA GLY A 348 29.69 0.00 5.91
C GLY A 348 31.03 0.22 5.19
N PRO A 349 31.86 -0.82 5.05
CA PRO A 349 33.10 -0.70 4.29
C PRO A 349 32.81 -0.18 2.88
N SER A 350 33.50 0.88 2.46
CA SER A 350 33.51 1.35 1.08
C SER A 350 34.22 0.28 0.24
N GLY A 351 33.52 -0.30 -0.73
CA GLY A 351 34.19 -1.12 -1.74
C GLY A 351 34.95 -0.21 -2.71
N ASP A 352 36.22 -0.54 -2.94
CA ASP A 352 37.02 -0.03 -4.07
C ASP A 352 36.55 -0.66 -5.39
#